data_AF-A0A1V4UDJ8-F1
#
_entry.id   AF-A0A1V4UDJ8-F1
#
_cell.length_a   1.000
_cell.length_b   1.000
_cell.length_c   1.000
_cell.angle_alpha   90.00
_cell.angle_beta   90.00
_cell.angle_gamma   90.00
#
_symmetry.space_group_name_H-M   'P 1'
#
loop_
_entity.id
_entity.type
_entity.pdbx_description
1 polymer ?
#
loop_
_entity_poly.entity_id
_entity_poly.type
_entity_poly.pdbx_seq_one_letter_code
_entity_poly.pdbx_strand_id
1 'polypeptide(L)'
;MGGKGITVGSALAEIDRKSMENLEPFIAGVYSKINLGLDEKLSWDRFVGESGSNLIYKYLNIFRDAVELGGKPDIIGQIVGSSMLEQVLLREKRNSIAMGFVILLVPMHAMMVGIFLFLYHIMVMMSKAISSVVAELGSSSSALSNPGTVGGSLGGSGLSMFVNFPEQEVGLFVVIMIIIITIANVIAGKIVMGGDRYMYYFFSSLLLLVTGIIYIAAPVIVAMFFNIPTFQGV
;
A
#
# COMPACT_ATOMS: atom_id res chain seq x y z
N MET A 1 -23.40 29.66 -4.22
CA MET A 1 -24.67 30.37 -3.95
C MET A 1 -24.37 31.85 -4.04
N GLY A 2 -25.14 32.59 -4.84
CA GLY A 2 -24.97 34.03 -5.00
C GLY A 2 -25.29 34.79 -3.70
N GLY A 3 -24.56 35.86 -3.47
CA GLY A 3 -24.58 36.71 -2.29
C GLY A 3 -25.87 37.51 -2.22
N LYS A 4 -26.59 37.34 -1.12
CA LYS A 4 -27.89 37.99 -0.87
C LYS A 4 -27.81 39.48 -0.52
N GLY A 5 -26.62 40.09 -0.58
CA GLY A 5 -26.42 41.50 -0.19
C GLY A 5 -26.67 41.78 1.30
N ILE A 6 -26.67 40.74 2.15
CA ILE A 6 -26.87 40.84 3.60
C ILE A 6 -25.55 41.05 4.33
N THR A 7 -25.61 41.61 5.54
CA THR A 7 -24.44 41.77 6.41
C THR A 7 -23.88 40.41 6.83
N VAL A 8 -22.57 40.34 7.11
CA VAL A 8 -21.86 39.10 7.48
C VAL A 8 -22.50 38.41 8.68
N GLY A 9 -22.95 39.18 9.68
CA GLY A 9 -23.68 38.65 10.84
C GLY A 9 -25.02 37.99 10.48
N SER A 10 -25.77 38.55 9.52
CA SER A 10 -27.01 37.95 9.02
C SER A 10 -26.74 36.69 8.19
N ALA A 11 -25.67 36.68 7.39
CA ALA A 11 -25.24 35.49 6.64
C ALA A 11 -24.85 34.33 7.55
N LEU A 12 -24.18 34.61 8.68
CA LEU A 12 -23.83 33.62 9.71
C LEU A 12 -25.05 32.98 10.39
N ALA A 13 -26.21 33.64 10.40
CA ALA A 13 -27.45 33.07 10.93
C ALA A 13 -28.05 32.02 9.98
N GLU A 14 -27.76 32.11 8.68
CA GLU A 14 -28.31 31.24 7.64
C GLU A 14 -27.46 29.99 7.38
N ILE A 15 -26.23 29.93 7.92
CA ILE A 15 -25.38 28.74 7.83
C ILE A 15 -26.04 27.57 8.56
N ASP A 16 -26.16 26.43 7.88
CA ASP A 16 -26.63 25.18 8.48
C ASP A 16 -25.57 24.59 9.41
N ARG A 17 -25.60 25.04 10.67
CA ARG A 17 -24.68 24.64 11.73
C ARG A 17 -24.77 23.15 12.07
N LYS A 18 -25.96 22.54 11.92
CA LYS A 18 -26.19 21.13 12.25
C LYS A 18 -25.43 20.19 11.32
N SER A 19 -25.17 20.61 10.09
CA SER A 19 -24.35 19.85 9.14
C SER A 19 -22.86 19.86 9.48
N MET A 20 -22.43 20.73 10.40
CA MET A 20 -21.03 21.00 10.73
C MET A 20 -20.73 20.68 12.19
N GLU A 21 -20.91 19.42 12.61
CA GLU A 21 -20.76 18.99 14.02
C GLU A 21 -19.50 19.51 14.72
N ASN A 22 -18.35 19.48 14.01
CA ASN A 22 -17.07 19.94 14.56
C ASN A 22 -16.84 21.45 14.47
N LEU A 23 -17.57 22.16 13.60
CA LEU A 23 -17.42 23.60 13.36
C LEU A 23 -18.51 24.45 14.02
N GLU A 24 -19.64 23.84 14.37
CA GLU A 24 -20.80 24.46 15.01
C GLU A 24 -20.43 25.33 16.23
N PRO A 25 -19.70 24.85 17.25
CA PRO A 25 -19.40 25.65 18.43
C PRO A 25 -18.55 26.88 18.11
N PHE A 26 -17.63 26.75 17.13
CA PHE A 26 -16.76 27.85 16.72
C PHE A 26 -17.52 28.92 15.93
N ILE A 27 -18.39 28.50 15.00
CA ILE A 27 -19.24 29.41 14.22
C ILE A 27 -20.26 30.12 15.12
N ALA A 28 -20.85 29.41 16.08
CA ALA A 28 -21.76 29.99 17.07
C ALA A 28 -21.05 31.04 17.95
N GLY A 29 -19.79 30.78 18.31
CA GLY A 29 -18.94 31.73 19.02
C GLY A 29 -18.71 33.02 18.23
N VAL A 30 -18.40 32.93 16.93
CA VAL A 30 -18.26 34.10 16.05
C VAL A 30 -19.57 34.88 15.93
N TYR A 31 -20.66 34.17 15.65
CA TYR A 31 -21.99 34.77 15.51
C TYR A 31 -22.41 35.55 16.77
N SER A 32 -22.21 34.96 17.95
CA SER A 32 -22.51 35.63 19.23
C SER A 32 -21.67 36.90 19.41
N LYS A 33 -20.36 36.85 19.12
CA LYS A 33 -19.45 37.99 19.28
C LYS A 33 -19.77 39.15 18.33
N ILE A 34 -20.04 38.84 17.07
CA ILE A 34 -20.42 39.84 16.07
C ILE A 34 -21.77 40.47 16.43
N ASN A 35 -22.74 39.69 16.90
CA ASN A 35 -24.04 40.22 17.36
C ASN A 35 -23.92 41.09 18.63
N LEU A 36 -22.95 40.83 19.48
CA LEU A 36 -22.64 41.65 20.66
C LEU A 36 -21.89 42.95 20.29
N GLY A 37 -21.58 43.19 19.02
CA GLY A 37 -20.86 44.38 18.55
C GLY A 37 -19.37 44.37 18.87
N LEU A 38 -18.79 43.19 19.13
CA LEU A 38 -17.34 43.06 19.28
C LEU A 38 -16.63 43.25 17.94
N ASP A 39 -15.33 43.57 18.01
CA ASP A 39 -14.51 43.71 16.80
C ASP A 39 -14.57 42.45 15.94
N GLU A 40 -14.99 42.64 14.69
CA GLU A 40 -15.17 41.57 13.71
C GLU A 40 -13.82 40.93 13.37
N LYS A 41 -12.75 41.74 13.23
CA LYS A 41 -11.43 41.26 12.84
C LYS A 41 -10.86 40.32 13.90
N LEU A 42 -10.88 40.74 15.16
CA LEU A 42 -10.40 39.93 16.29
C LEU A 42 -11.28 38.70 16.54
N SER A 43 -12.59 38.77 16.26
CA SER A 43 -13.50 37.62 16.34
C SER A 43 -13.16 36.55 15.30
N TRP A 44 -12.87 36.95 14.06
CA TRP A 44 -12.44 36.03 12.99
C TRP A 44 -11.04 35.47 13.23
N ASP A 45 -10.08 36.27 13.68
CA ASP A 45 -8.72 35.79 13.99
C ASP A 45 -8.76 34.73 15.10
N ARG A 46 -9.61 34.94 16.12
CA ARG A 46 -9.82 33.94 17.17
C ARG A 46 -10.47 32.67 16.64
N PHE A 47 -11.47 32.76 15.77
CA PHE A 47 -12.07 31.59 15.12
C PHE A 47 -11.05 30.79 14.32
N VAL A 48 -10.21 31.48 13.55
CA VAL A 48 -9.15 30.83 12.77
C VAL A 48 -8.17 30.11 13.69
N GLY A 49 -7.75 30.75 14.78
CA GLY A 49 -6.89 30.13 15.80
C GLY A 49 -7.53 28.93 16.49
N GLU A 50 -8.81 29.01 16.85
CA GLU A 50 -9.55 27.93 17.52
C GLU A 50 -9.90 26.77 16.57
N SER A 51 -10.08 27.04 15.26
CA SER A 51 -10.41 26.01 14.26
C SER A 51 -9.26 25.06 13.95
N GLY A 52 -8.00 25.47 14.18
CA GLY A 52 -6.79 24.69 13.88
C GLY A 52 -6.57 24.31 12.41
N SER A 53 -7.44 24.77 11.49
CA SER A 53 -7.41 24.38 10.09
C SER A 53 -6.63 25.38 9.24
N ASN A 54 -5.53 24.91 8.65
CA ASN A 54 -4.75 25.72 7.71
C ASN A 54 -5.56 26.12 6.45
N LEU A 55 -6.56 25.31 6.05
CA LEU A 55 -7.43 25.67 4.93
C LEU A 55 -8.32 26.85 5.29
N ILE A 56 -8.94 26.81 6.47
CA ILE A 56 -9.78 27.90 6.97
C ILE A 56 -8.93 29.16 7.12
N TYR A 57 -7.75 29.07 7.74
CA TYR A 57 -6.81 30.19 7.86
C TYR A 57 -6.52 30.83 6.49
N LYS A 58 -6.13 30.04 5.49
CA LYS A 58 -5.73 30.56 4.18
C LYS A 58 -6.91 31.18 3.43
N TYR A 59 -8.00 30.44 3.27
CA TYR A 59 -9.11 30.86 2.41
C TYR A 59 -9.98 31.94 3.06
N LEU A 60 -10.16 31.90 4.39
CA LEU A 60 -10.91 32.95 5.10
C LEU A 60 -10.15 34.29 5.10
N ASN A 61 -8.83 34.28 5.27
CA ASN A 61 -8.03 35.50 5.17
C ASN A 61 -8.06 36.08 3.74
N ILE A 62 -7.95 35.24 2.70
CA ILE A 62 -8.10 35.69 1.30
C ILE A 62 -9.47 36.33 1.07
N PHE A 63 -10.54 35.73 1.59
CA PHE A 63 -11.89 36.30 1.48
C PHE A 63 -11.97 37.66 2.16
N ARG A 64 -11.52 37.76 3.42
CA ARG A 64 -11.58 39.00 4.21
C ARG A 64 -10.78 40.12 3.57
N ASP A 65 -9.52 39.84 3.20
CA ASP A 65 -8.63 40.84 2.63
C ASP A 65 -9.18 41.35 1.29
N ALA A 66 -9.76 40.47 0.47
CA ALA A 66 -10.37 40.86 -0.80
C ALA A 66 -11.67 41.69 -0.62
N VAL A 67 -12.44 41.44 0.44
CA VAL A 67 -13.62 42.24 0.81
C VAL A 67 -13.21 43.60 1.38
N GLU A 68 -12.16 43.65 2.21
CA GLU A 68 -11.61 44.90 2.78
C GLU A 68 -11.06 45.83 1.70
N LEU A 69 -10.48 45.27 0.63
CA LEU A 69 -10.04 46.00 -0.57
C LEU A 69 -11.19 46.50 -1.48
N GLY A 70 -12.45 46.27 -1.08
CA GLY A 70 -13.64 46.74 -1.81
C GLY A 70 -14.15 45.78 -2.89
N GLY A 71 -13.66 44.54 -2.91
CA GLY A 71 -14.18 43.52 -3.82
C GLY A 71 -15.58 43.04 -3.42
N LYS A 72 -16.36 42.57 -4.40
CA LYS A 72 -17.75 42.11 -4.18
C LYS A 72 -17.76 40.80 -3.38
N PRO A 73 -18.31 40.75 -2.15
CA PRO A 73 -18.27 39.57 -1.28
C PRO A 73 -18.92 38.33 -1.90
N ASP A 74 -19.94 38.53 -2.74
CA ASP A 74 -20.61 37.47 -3.48
C ASP A 74 -19.63 36.67 -4.37
N ILE A 75 -18.98 37.39 -5.29
CA ILE A 75 -18.06 36.80 -6.27
C ILE A 75 -16.84 36.21 -5.57
N ILE A 76 -16.28 36.94 -4.59
CA ILE A 76 -15.12 36.48 -3.83
C ILE A 76 -15.47 35.23 -3.04
N GLY A 77 -16.60 35.21 -2.34
CA GLY A 77 -17.06 34.06 -1.57
C GLY A 77 -17.25 32.83 -2.44
N GLN A 78 -17.80 32.99 -3.65
CA GLN A 78 -17.94 31.89 -4.60
C GLN A 78 -16.58 31.34 -5.06
N ILE A 79 -15.62 32.20 -5.41
CA ILE A 79 -14.28 31.79 -5.88
C ILE A 79 -13.48 31.14 -4.75
N VAL A 80 -13.48 31.74 -3.56
CA VAL A 80 -12.77 31.20 -2.39
C VAL A 80 -13.37 29.86 -1.98
N GLY A 81 -14.70 29.78 -1.93
CA GLY A 81 -15.43 28.55 -1.59
C GLY A 81 -15.17 27.43 -2.58
N SER A 82 -15.26 27.70 -3.90
CA SER A 82 -14.96 26.69 -4.93
C SER A 82 -13.51 26.24 -4.89
N SER A 83 -12.56 27.17 -4.70
CA SER A 83 -11.13 26.86 -4.61
C SER A 83 -10.79 26.03 -3.38
N MET A 84 -11.41 26.33 -2.23
CA MET A 84 -11.25 25.53 -1.01
C MET A 84 -11.77 24.11 -1.22
N LEU A 85 -12.97 23.98 -1.80
CA LEU A 85 -13.59 22.70 -2.09
C LEU A 85 -12.74 21.87 -3.06
N GLU A 86 -12.25 22.48 -4.15
CA GLU A 86 -11.35 21.82 -5.10
C GLU A 86 -10.08 21.30 -4.40
N GLN A 87 -9.47 22.09 -3.52
CA GLN A 87 -8.29 21.66 -2.77
C GLN A 87 -8.59 20.46 -1.85
N VAL A 88 -9.78 20.42 -1.23
CA VAL A 88 -10.21 19.28 -0.41
C VAL A 88 -10.40 18.04 -1.29
N LEU A 89 -11.11 18.17 -2.40
CA LEU A 89 -11.35 17.08 -3.34
C LEU A 89 -10.04 16.52 -3.93
N LEU A 90 -9.06 17.38 -4.24
CA LEU A 90 -7.75 16.94 -4.72
C LEU A 90 -6.97 16.16 -3.65
N ARG A 91 -7.04 16.58 -2.38
CA ARG A 91 -6.42 15.85 -1.26
C ARG A 91 -7.07 14.49 -1.04
N GLU A 92 -8.39 14.44 -1.14
CA GLU A 92 -9.17 13.21 -1.03
C GLU A 92 -8.88 12.27 -2.21
N LYS A 93 -8.86 12.78 -3.44
CA LYS A 93 -8.48 12.02 -4.64
C LYS A 93 -7.08 11.43 -4.51
N ARG A 94 -6.09 12.21 -4.08
CA ARG A 94 -4.73 11.72 -3.82
C ARG A 94 -4.74 10.60 -2.78
N ASN A 95 -5.46 10.79 -1.67
CA ASN A 95 -5.56 9.81 -0.61
C ASN A 95 -6.22 8.50 -1.08
N SER A 96 -7.30 8.60 -1.85
CA SER A 96 -8.03 7.46 -2.42
C SER A 96 -7.13 6.65 -3.37
N ILE A 97 -6.39 7.32 -4.27
CA ILE A 97 -5.44 6.65 -5.18
C ILE A 97 -4.31 5.98 -4.39
N ALA A 98 -3.72 6.67 -3.41
CA ALA A 98 -2.63 6.13 -2.60
C ALA A 98 -3.07 4.92 -1.76
N MET A 99 -4.24 5.00 -1.14
CA MET A 99 -4.81 3.91 -0.35
C MET A 99 -5.14 2.69 -1.23
N GLY A 100 -5.70 2.91 -2.42
CA GLY A 100 -5.95 1.84 -3.38
C GLY A 100 -4.68 1.08 -3.77
N PHE A 101 -3.57 1.79 -4.01
CA PHE A 101 -2.27 1.15 -4.26
C PHE A 101 -1.78 0.33 -3.06
N VAL A 102 -1.87 0.86 -1.85
CA VAL A 102 -1.40 0.15 -0.64
C VAL A 102 -2.20 -1.13 -0.38
N ILE A 103 -3.52 -1.09 -0.59
CA ILE A 103 -4.38 -2.27 -0.48
C ILE A 103 -3.98 -3.35 -1.48
N LEU A 104 -3.58 -2.98 -2.69
CA LEU A 104 -3.15 -3.92 -3.74
C LEU A 104 -1.70 -4.38 -3.60
N LEU A 105 -0.83 -3.55 -3.02
CA LEU A 105 0.60 -3.83 -2.89
C LEU A 105 0.85 -5.08 -2.02
N VAL A 106 0.11 -5.24 -0.93
CA VAL A 106 0.28 -6.36 0.01
C VAL A 106 0.00 -7.72 -0.66
N PRO A 107 -1.17 -7.98 -1.27
CA PRO A 107 -1.44 -9.25 -1.94
C PRO A 107 -0.53 -9.48 -3.14
N MET A 108 -0.19 -8.45 -3.91
CA MET A 108 0.73 -8.60 -5.04
C MET A 108 2.13 -9.02 -4.58
N HIS A 109 2.65 -8.42 -3.51
CA HIS A 109 3.91 -8.83 -2.91
C HIS A 109 3.85 -10.28 -2.39
N ALA A 110 2.75 -10.64 -1.73
CA ALA A 110 2.53 -12.00 -1.26
C ALA A 110 2.58 -13.02 -2.42
N MET A 111 1.90 -12.73 -3.53
CA MET A 111 1.90 -13.60 -4.71
C MET A 111 3.30 -13.70 -5.34
N MET A 112 4.02 -12.59 -5.49
CA MET A 112 5.39 -12.59 -6.04
C MET A 112 6.32 -13.49 -5.23
N VAL A 113 6.33 -13.31 -3.90
CA VAL A 113 7.19 -14.11 -3.00
C VAL A 113 6.73 -15.57 -2.97
N GLY A 114 5.42 -15.81 -2.95
CA GLY A 114 4.83 -17.14 -2.99
C GLY A 114 5.26 -17.94 -4.23
N ILE A 115 5.22 -17.32 -5.42
CA ILE A 115 5.63 -17.99 -6.67
C ILE A 115 7.10 -18.40 -6.61
N PHE A 116 8.01 -17.51 -6.19
CA PHE A 116 9.44 -17.84 -6.10
C PHE A 116 9.71 -19.01 -5.14
N LEU A 117 9.12 -18.98 -3.95
CA LEU A 117 9.31 -20.04 -2.95
C LEU A 117 8.65 -21.35 -3.35
N PHE A 118 7.47 -21.29 -3.96
CA PHE A 118 6.76 -22.47 -4.43
C PHE A 118 7.55 -23.19 -5.54
N LEU A 119 8.05 -22.44 -6.54
CA LEU A 119 8.89 -23.01 -7.59
C LEU A 119 10.18 -23.62 -7.04
N TYR A 120 10.85 -22.93 -6.11
CA TYR A 120 12.04 -23.47 -5.44
C TYR A 120 11.77 -24.80 -4.75
N HIS A 121 10.72 -24.87 -3.90
CA HIS A 121 10.40 -26.08 -3.16
C HIS A 121 9.93 -27.23 -4.06
N ILE A 122 9.21 -26.95 -5.15
CA ILE A 122 8.88 -27.96 -6.16
C ILE A 122 10.15 -28.53 -6.79
N MET A 123 11.07 -27.68 -7.23
CA MET A 123 12.32 -28.16 -7.85
C MET A 123 13.15 -29.02 -6.90
N VAL A 124 13.27 -28.61 -5.63
CA VAL A 124 13.96 -29.38 -4.60
C VAL A 124 13.29 -30.74 -4.38
N MET A 125 11.96 -30.78 -4.30
CA MET A 125 11.25 -32.02 -4.08
C MET A 125 11.34 -32.98 -5.28
N MET A 126 11.21 -32.47 -6.50
CA MET A 126 11.39 -33.26 -7.72
C MET A 126 12.81 -33.79 -7.85
N SER A 127 13.81 -32.97 -7.49
CA SER A 127 15.20 -33.40 -7.42
C SER A 127 15.39 -34.57 -6.46
N LYS A 128 14.89 -34.45 -5.22
CA LYS A 128 14.97 -35.52 -4.20
C LYS A 128 14.24 -36.79 -4.65
N ALA A 129 13.06 -36.66 -5.26
CA ALA A 129 12.28 -37.78 -5.79
C ALA A 129 13.04 -38.50 -6.91
N ILE A 130 13.53 -37.77 -7.90
CA ILE A 130 14.26 -38.34 -9.05
C ILE A 130 15.56 -38.99 -8.59
N SER A 131 16.33 -38.35 -7.71
CA SER A 131 17.56 -38.92 -7.15
C SER A 131 17.31 -40.23 -6.40
N SER A 132 16.19 -40.35 -5.69
CA SER A 132 15.82 -41.61 -5.01
C SER A 132 15.53 -42.75 -5.99
N VAL A 133 14.76 -42.48 -7.06
CA VAL A 133 14.43 -43.47 -8.09
C VAL A 133 15.68 -43.88 -8.88
N VAL A 134 16.58 -42.93 -9.18
CA VAL A 134 17.85 -43.23 -9.86
C VAL A 134 18.78 -44.06 -8.97
N ALA A 135 18.79 -43.83 -7.64
CA ALA A 135 19.57 -44.65 -6.72
C ALA A 135 19.03 -46.09 -6.65
N GLU A 136 17.71 -46.27 -6.62
CA GLU A 136 17.06 -47.59 -6.64
C GLU A 136 17.30 -48.32 -7.97
N LEU A 137 17.16 -47.63 -9.10
CA LEU A 137 17.40 -48.19 -10.43
C LEU A 137 18.89 -48.48 -10.68
N GLY A 138 19.79 -47.64 -10.16
CA GLY A 138 21.25 -47.82 -10.24
C GLY A 138 21.76 -49.04 -9.48
N SER A 139 21.07 -49.42 -8.39
CA SER A 139 21.35 -50.69 -7.69
C SER A 139 20.91 -51.94 -8.47
N SER A 140 20.02 -51.77 -9.46
CA SER A 140 19.49 -52.85 -10.31
C SER A 140 20.05 -52.87 -11.74
N SER A 141 21.03 -52.04 -12.10
CA SER A 141 21.44 -51.93 -13.52
C SER A 141 22.88 -51.49 -13.72
N SER A 142 23.75 -52.49 -13.83
CA SER A 142 25.00 -52.46 -14.61
C SER A 142 24.81 -52.12 -16.11
N ALA A 143 23.61 -51.68 -16.52
CA ALA A 143 23.22 -51.36 -17.88
C ALA A 143 23.17 -49.85 -18.20
N LEU A 144 23.22 -48.97 -17.18
CA LEU A 144 23.12 -47.51 -17.37
C LEU A 144 24.49 -46.80 -17.50
N SER A 145 25.59 -47.50 -17.19
CA SER A 145 26.96 -46.99 -17.31
C SER A 145 27.49 -46.98 -18.76
N ASN A 146 26.70 -47.45 -19.73
CA ASN A 146 27.12 -47.52 -21.13
C ASN A 146 26.59 -46.31 -21.93
N PRO A 147 27.46 -45.41 -22.43
CA PRO A 147 27.07 -44.16 -23.10
C PRO A 147 26.22 -44.32 -24.38
N GLY A 148 26.07 -45.54 -24.90
CA GLY A 148 25.34 -45.86 -26.14
C GLY A 148 23.90 -46.34 -25.97
N THR A 149 23.35 -46.39 -24.75
CA THR A 149 21.96 -46.80 -24.53
C THR A 149 21.04 -45.57 -24.42
N VAL A 150 19.76 -45.73 -24.79
CA VAL A 150 18.72 -44.69 -24.66
C VAL A 150 18.60 -44.20 -23.20
N GLY A 151 18.95 -45.04 -22.21
CA GLY A 151 19.05 -44.63 -20.81
C GLY A 151 20.20 -43.65 -20.50
N GLY A 152 21.32 -43.74 -21.22
CA GLY A 152 22.44 -42.80 -21.11
C GLY A 152 22.18 -41.45 -21.79
N SER A 153 21.42 -41.43 -22.89
CA SER A 153 21.03 -40.19 -23.57
C SER A 153 19.85 -39.48 -22.89
N LEU A 154 18.93 -40.21 -22.26
CA LEU A 154 17.86 -39.63 -21.42
C LEU A 154 18.40 -39.16 -20.05
N GLY A 155 19.42 -39.83 -19.53
CA GLY A 155 20.09 -39.49 -18.26
C GLY A 155 21.05 -38.28 -18.34
N GLY A 156 21.58 -37.95 -19.51
CA GLY A 156 22.73 -37.03 -19.64
C GLY A 156 22.43 -35.53 -19.50
N SER A 157 21.25 -35.04 -19.89
CA SER A 157 20.97 -33.59 -19.93
C SER A 157 19.71 -33.17 -19.17
N GLY A 158 18.57 -33.81 -19.40
CA GLY A 158 17.32 -33.47 -18.71
C GLY A 158 17.26 -34.02 -17.28
N LEU A 159 17.62 -35.29 -17.09
CA LEU A 159 17.64 -35.93 -15.77
C LEU A 159 18.78 -35.39 -14.89
N SER A 160 19.92 -35.05 -15.49
CA SER A 160 21.09 -34.47 -14.81
C SER A 160 20.77 -33.18 -14.05
N MET A 161 19.88 -32.31 -14.59
CA MET A 161 19.44 -31.08 -13.91
C MET A 161 18.67 -31.32 -12.61
N PHE A 162 18.00 -32.47 -12.49
CA PHE A 162 17.26 -32.84 -11.28
C PHE A 162 18.07 -33.73 -10.34
N VAL A 163 18.98 -34.57 -10.86
CA VAL A 163 19.81 -35.45 -10.02
C VAL A 163 20.93 -34.69 -9.30
N ASN A 164 21.56 -33.71 -9.96
CA ASN A 164 22.60 -32.86 -9.37
C ASN A 164 22.11 -31.43 -9.13
N PHE A 165 20.90 -31.27 -8.60
CA PHE A 165 20.36 -29.94 -8.32
C PHE A 165 21.14 -29.27 -7.17
N PRO A 166 21.82 -28.13 -7.42
CA PRO A 166 22.55 -27.42 -6.37
C PRO A 166 21.57 -26.64 -5.49
N GLU A 167 20.99 -27.33 -4.49
CA GLU A 167 19.95 -26.80 -3.59
C GLU A 167 20.40 -25.52 -2.86
N GLN A 168 21.67 -25.43 -2.47
CA GLN A 168 22.20 -24.25 -1.77
C GLN A 168 22.34 -23.03 -2.70
N GLU A 169 22.87 -23.21 -3.91
CA GLU A 169 23.13 -22.10 -4.84
C GLU A 169 21.82 -21.47 -5.34
N VAL A 170 20.85 -22.33 -5.74
CA VAL A 170 19.55 -21.86 -6.20
C VAL A 170 18.74 -21.28 -5.04
N GLY A 171 18.85 -21.86 -3.84
CA GLY A 171 18.21 -21.32 -2.63
C GLY A 171 18.72 -19.93 -2.28
N LEU A 172 20.04 -19.72 -2.34
CA LEU A 172 20.66 -18.42 -2.08
C LEU A 172 20.21 -17.37 -3.11
N PHE A 173 20.13 -17.73 -4.39
CA PHE A 173 19.61 -16.85 -5.44
C PHE A 173 18.15 -16.42 -5.16
N VAL A 174 17.28 -17.36 -4.79
CA VAL A 174 15.87 -17.08 -4.47
C VAL A 174 15.75 -16.13 -3.28
N VAL A 175 16.55 -16.34 -2.22
CA VAL A 175 16.56 -15.47 -1.05
C VAL A 175 17.01 -14.05 -1.40
N ILE A 176 18.09 -13.90 -2.17
CA ILE A 176 18.55 -12.58 -2.65
C ILE A 176 17.46 -11.88 -3.45
N MET A 177 16.78 -12.61 -4.35
CA MET A 177 15.72 -12.05 -5.18
C MET A 177 14.53 -11.56 -4.34
N ILE A 178 14.12 -12.33 -3.32
CA ILE A 178 13.06 -11.94 -2.39
C ILE A 178 13.46 -10.68 -1.61
N ILE A 179 14.71 -10.56 -1.16
CA ILE A 179 15.21 -9.36 -0.47
C ILE A 179 15.10 -8.14 -1.39
N ILE A 180 15.56 -8.25 -2.64
CA ILE A 180 15.51 -7.16 -3.62
C ILE A 180 14.06 -6.71 -3.87
N ILE A 181 13.15 -7.67 -4.11
CA ILE A 181 11.73 -7.37 -4.34
C ILE A 181 11.09 -6.72 -3.10
N THR A 182 11.42 -7.19 -1.90
CA THR A 182 10.90 -6.64 -0.65
C THR A 182 11.34 -5.19 -0.48
N ILE A 183 12.63 -4.89 -0.70
CA ILE A 183 13.16 -3.52 -0.63
C ILE A 183 12.48 -2.62 -1.67
N ALA A 184 12.35 -3.10 -2.92
CA ALA A 184 11.69 -2.36 -3.99
C ALA A 184 10.24 -2.01 -3.63
N ASN A 185 9.49 -2.96 -3.08
CA ASN A 185 8.09 -2.75 -2.69
C ASN A 185 7.94 -1.82 -1.48
N VAL A 186 8.89 -1.83 -0.53
CA VAL A 186 8.90 -0.85 0.57
C VAL A 186 9.08 0.57 0.02
N ILE A 187 10.03 0.76 -0.89
CA ILE A 187 10.28 2.06 -1.52
C ILE A 187 9.05 2.52 -2.30
N ALA A 188 8.44 1.61 -3.09
CA ALA A 188 7.22 1.89 -3.83
C ALA A 188 6.06 2.31 -2.92
N GLY A 189 5.81 1.57 -1.83
CA GLY A 189 4.78 1.90 -0.85
C GLY A 189 4.96 3.29 -0.25
N LYS A 190 6.21 3.65 0.08
CA LYS A 190 6.53 4.97 0.62
C LYS A 190 6.31 6.10 -0.39
N ILE A 191 6.74 5.92 -1.64
CA ILE A 191 6.61 6.95 -2.68
C ILE A 191 5.12 7.25 -2.93
N VAL A 192 4.27 6.23 -2.91
CA VAL A 192 2.84 6.38 -3.20
C VAL A 192 2.08 7.00 -2.03
N MET A 193 2.31 6.54 -0.79
CA MET A 193 1.60 7.07 0.38
C MET A 193 2.12 8.45 0.82
N GLY A 194 3.40 8.75 0.55
CA GLY A 194 4.02 10.00 1.00
C GLY A 194 4.21 10.05 2.53
N GLY A 195 4.38 11.25 3.09
CA GLY A 195 4.48 11.48 4.54
C GLY A 195 5.91 11.45 5.12
N ASP A 196 6.03 11.21 6.42
CA ASP A 196 7.31 11.22 7.14
C ASP A 196 8.14 9.93 6.97
N ARG A 197 9.44 9.97 7.28
CA ARG A 197 10.40 8.88 7.17
C ARG A 197 9.98 7.62 7.93
N TYR A 198 9.19 7.75 9.00
CA TYR A 198 8.69 6.58 9.74
C TYR A 198 7.83 5.62 8.92
N MET A 199 7.25 6.07 7.80
CA MET A 199 6.50 5.20 6.91
C MET A 199 7.36 4.10 6.27
N TYR A 200 8.67 4.29 6.14
CA TYR A 200 9.56 3.20 5.70
C TYR A 200 9.50 2.01 6.67
N TYR A 201 9.52 2.27 7.98
CA TYR A 201 9.46 1.20 8.99
C TYR A 201 8.14 0.46 8.99
N PHE A 202 7.02 1.18 8.79
CA PHE A 202 5.69 0.57 8.67
C PHE A 202 5.61 -0.40 7.48
N PHE A 203 6.00 0.06 6.28
CA PHE A 203 5.97 -0.80 5.09
C PHE A 203 7.00 -1.94 5.17
N SER A 204 8.20 -1.70 5.72
CA SER A 204 9.18 -2.76 5.96
C SER A 204 8.65 -3.84 6.89
N SER A 205 8.08 -3.45 8.04
CA SER A 205 7.53 -4.41 9.01
C SER A 205 6.39 -5.22 8.41
N LEU A 206 5.46 -4.57 7.71
CA LEU A 206 4.33 -5.23 7.08
C LEU A 206 4.76 -6.24 6.01
N LEU A 207 5.64 -5.84 5.08
CA LEU A 207 6.06 -6.70 3.98
C LEU A 207 6.98 -7.83 4.45
N LEU A 208 7.89 -7.58 5.40
CA LEU A 208 8.73 -8.62 5.99
C LEU A 208 7.90 -9.65 6.79
N LEU A 209 6.81 -9.22 7.43
CA LEU A 209 5.90 -10.13 8.10
C LEU A 209 5.21 -11.03 7.07
N VAL A 210 4.74 -10.46 5.97
CA VAL A 210 4.11 -11.23 4.87
C VAL A 210 5.11 -12.22 4.26
N THR A 211 6.35 -11.80 3.96
CA THR A 211 7.36 -12.72 3.43
C THR A 211 7.71 -13.82 4.41
N GLY A 212 7.83 -13.51 5.71
CA GLY A 212 8.09 -14.50 6.76
C GLY A 212 6.99 -15.55 6.87
N ILE A 213 5.72 -15.13 6.83
CA ILE A 213 4.58 -16.08 6.84
C ILE A 213 4.64 -17.00 5.63
N ILE A 214 4.88 -16.47 4.43
CA ILE A 214 4.92 -17.26 3.20
C ILE A 214 6.12 -18.21 3.21
N TYR A 215 7.27 -17.79 3.74
CA TYR A 215 8.45 -18.63 3.87
C TYR A 215 8.19 -19.87 4.74
N ILE A 216 7.42 -19.73 5.81
CA ILE A 216 7.01 -20.85 6.66
C ILE A 216 5.94 -21.71 5.98
N ALA A 217 4.97 -21.09 5.31
CA ALA A 217 3.85 -21.79 4.69
C ALA A 217 4.23 -22.56 3.41
N ALA A 218 5.14 -22.03 2.60
CA ALA A 218 5.52 -22.60 1.31
C ALA A 218 5.95 -24.08 1.35
N PRO A 219 6.89 -24.52 2.22
CA PRO A 219 7.29 -25.93 2.27
C PRO A 219 6.13 -26.84 2.72
N VAL A 220 5.29 -26.38 3.64
CA VAL A 220 4.15 -27.14 4.15
C VAL A 220 3.12 -27.38 3.04
N ILE A 221 2.82 -26.35 2.25
CA ILE A 221 1.88 -26.43 1.13
C ILE A 221 2.43 -27.38 0.06
N VAL A 222 3.69 -27.24 -0.33
CA VAL A 222 4.30 -28.13 -1.35
C VAL A 222 4.31 -29.58 -0.85
N ALA A 223 4.65 -29.82 0.42
CA ALA A 223 4.60 -31.17 1.00
C ALA A 223 3.20 -31.78 1.00
N MET A 224 2.15 -30.99 1.27
CA MET A 224 0.78 -31.48 1.18
C MET A 224 0.37 -31.89 -0.25
N PHE A 225 0.71 -31.07 -1.25
CA PHE A 225 0.34 -31.34 -2.64
C PHE A 225 1.15 -32.46 -3.28
N PHE A 226 2.41 -32.62 -2.87
CA PHE A 226 3.34 -33.56 -3.45
C PHE A 226 3.78 -34.62 -2.43
N ASN A 227 2.86 -35.05 -1.56
CA ASN A 227 3.03 -36.27 -0.78
C ASN A 227 3.13 -37.43 -1.77
N ILE A 228 4.36 -37.77 -2.15
CA ILE A 228 4.65 -38.98 -2.91
C ILE A 228 4.39 -40.12 -1.92
N PRO A 229 3.33 -40.94 -2.06
CA PRO A 229 3.31 -42.21 -1.36
C PRO A 229 4.57 -42.93 -1.81
N THR A 230 5.49 -43.19 -0.88
CA THR A 230 6.54 -44.17 -1.11
C THR A 230 5.84 -45.40 -1.64
N PHE A 231 6.15 -45.82 -2.86
CA PHE A 231 5.68 -47.09 -3.38
C PHE A 231 6.29 -48.19 -2.49
N GLN A 232 5.66 -48.48 -1.35
CA GLN A 232 5.76 -49.79 -0.71
C GLN A 232 4.98 -50.77 -1.59
N GLY A 233 5.51 -51.03 -2.78
CA GLY A 233 5.14 -52.15 -3.60
C GLY A 233 6.01 -53.32 -3.19
N VAL A 234 5.38 -54.30 -2.54
CA VAL A 234 5.69 -55.74 -2.42
C VAL A 234 7.12 -56.17 -2.78
#